data_AF-A0A381WRZ9-F1
#
_entry.id   AF-A0A381WRZ9-F1
#
_cell.length_a   1.000
_cell.length_b   1.000
_cell.length_c   1.000
_cell.angle_alpha   90.00
_cell.angle_beta   90.00
_cell.angle_gamma   90.00
#
_symmetry.space_group_name_H-M   'P 1'
#
loop_
_entity.id
_entity.type
_entity.pdbx_description
1 polymer ?
#
loop_
_entity_poly.entity_id
_entity_poly.type
_entity_poly.pdbx_seq_one_letter_code
_entity_poly.pdbx_strand_id
1 'polypeptide(L)'
;MAMMQGSNKPKNQGKPAGGPPLEAMTAENLAPPTGMEGREEDLATAMQILVKTIKIQVPYPHDTNDALLKAHLNAIQFAKNNNLLEAYVEHDLNTMKPLLERTKAMIEATGDKELALVMNFERTGCFFQMFLDPHAEPGKRTFTFPFKKVLNAAKGLGQFDLTEEEILDKWWRPRYLGYGKAMGVELKISDMDENGKITVEIA
;
A
#
# COMPACT_ATOMS: atom_id res chain seq x y z
N MET A 1 -2.41 13.07 -4.94
CA MET A 1 -2.18 12.57 -6.32
C MET A 1 -1.60 11.16 -6.23
N ALA A 2 -2.44 10.11 -6.25
CA ALA A 2 -1.89 8.76 -6.40
C ALA A 2 -1.49 8.61 -7.87
N MET A 3 -0.19 8.67 -8.14
CA MET A 3 0.34 8.29 -9.43
C MET A 3 0.12 6.78 -9.55
N MET A 4 -0.92 6.37 -10.27
CA MET A 4 -0.97 5.02 -10.82
C MET A 4 0.37 4.82 -11.51
N GLN A 5 1.13 3.80 -11.09
CA GLN A 5 2.36 3.44 -11.78
C GLN A 5 2.00 3.26 -13.25
N GLY A 6 2.42 4.25 -14.06
CA GLY A 6 2.37 4.14 -15.50
C GLY A 6 3.11 2.86 -15.85
N SER A 7 2.53 2.08 -16.75
CA SER A 7 3.32 1.05 -17.43
C SER A 7 4.50 1.76 -18.10
N ASN A 8 5.68 1.74 -17.48
CA ASN A 8 6.92 2.23 -18.07
C ASN A 8 7.48 1.26 -19.12
N LYS A 9 6.73 0.22 -19.50
CA LYS A 9 7.03 -0.52 -20.72
C LYS A 9 6.71 0.36 -21.93
N PRO A 10 7.66 0.57 -22.86
CA PRO A 10 7.35 1.10 -24.17
C PRO A 10 6.21 0.28 -24.78
N LYS A 11 5.14 0.92 -25.25
CA LYS A 11 4.10 0.25 -26.03
C LYS A 11 4.72 -0.24 -27.34
N ASN A 12 5.21 -1.47 -27.36
CA ASN A 12 5.61 -2.14 -28.59
C ASN A 12 4.34 -2.54 -29.36
N GLN A 13 3.77 -1.59 -30.09
CA GLN A 13 2.75 -1.88 -31.09
C GLN A 13 3.43 -2.61 -32.26
N GLY A 14 3.18 -3.93 -32.37
CA GLY A 14 3.53 -4.69 -33.58
C GLY A 14 4.55 -5.83 -33.42
N LYS A 15 4.56 -6.61 -32.34
CA LYS A 15 5.32 -7.89 -32.36
C LYS A 15 4.47 -9.02 -32.96
N PRO A 16 4.93 -9.69 -34.03
CA PRO A 16 4.28 -10.89 -34.56
C PRO A 16 4.33 -12.03 -33.54
N ALA A 17 3.34 -12.93 -33.60
CA ALA A 17 3.29 -14.11 -32.77
C ALA A 17 4.42 -15.09 -33.17
N GLY A 18 5.44 -15.17 -32.32
CA GLY A 18 6.62 -16.01 -32.47
C GLY A 18 7.67 -15.59 -31.44
N GLY A 19 8.40 -16.55 -30.86
CA GLY A 19 9.50 -16.27 -29.95
C GLY A 19 10.57 -15.37 -30.59
N PRO A 20 11.45 -14.74 -29.78
CA PRO A 20 12.52 -13.92 -30.32
C PRO A 20 13.32 -14.70 -31.39
N PRO A 21 13.76 -14.05 -32.49
CA PRO A 21 14.61 -14.69 -33.50
C PRO A 21 15.80 -15.40 -32.84
N LEU A 22 16.24 -16.55 -33.37
CA LEU A 22 17.36 -17.35 -32.81
C LEU A 22 18.62 -16.51 -32.57
N GLU A 23 18.89 -15.54 -33.42
CA GLU A 23 20.00 -14.58 -33.32
C GLU A 23 19.87 -13.61 -32.13
N ALA A 24 18.65 -13.39 -31.64
CA ALA A 24 18.33 -12.58 -30.48
C ALA A 24 18.22 -13.41 -29.19
N MET A 25 18.42 -14.74 -29.23
CA MET A 25 18.39 -15.62 -28.05
C MET A 25 19.74 -15.62 -27.31
N THR A 26 20.25 -14.44 -26.98
CA THR A 26 21.38 -14.30 -26.04
C THR A 26 20.89 -14.44 -24.60
N ALA A 27 21.77 -14.86 -23.67
CA ALA A 27 21.40 -14.99 -22.27
C ALA A 27 20.80 -13.70 -21.68
N GLU A 28 21.31 -12.53 -22.09
CA GLU A 28 20.78 -11.22 -21.68
C GLU A 28 19.39 -10.90 -22.25
N ASN A 29 19.08 -11.35 -23.47
CA ASN A 29 17.75 -11.15 -24.08
C ASN A 29 16.71 -12.16 -23.59
N LEU A 30 17.16 -13.30 -23.06
CA LEU A 30 16.31 -14.34 -22.47
C LEU A 30 16.09 -14.11 -20.97
N ALA A 31 17.00 -13.40 -20.29
CA ALA A 31 16.80 -12.98 -18.91
C ALA A 31 15.68 -11.92 -18.86
N PRO A 32 14.62 -12.13 -18.05
CA PRO A 32 13.60 -11.10 -17.90
C PRO A 32 14.24 -9.85 -17.27
N PRO A 33 14.03 -8.66 -17.83
CA PRO A 33 14.56 -7.43 -17.25
C PRO A 33 14.00 -7.24 -15.84
N THR A 34 14.85 -6.78 -14.95
CA THR A 34 14.50 -6.44 -13.57
C THR A 34 13.55 -5.25 -13.50
N GLY A 35 13.51 -4.44 -14.56
CA GLY A 35 12.75 -3.18 -14.62
C GLY A 35 13.54 -1.99 -14.05
N MET A 36 14.80 -2.21 -13.67
CA MET A 36 15.70 -1.18 -13.14
C MET A 36 16.86 -0.84 -14.09
N GLU A 37 16.91 -1.46 -15.27
CA GLU A 37 17.91 -1.16 -16.30
C GLU A 37 17.84 0.32 -16.70
N GLY A 38 18.96 1.03 -16.65
CA GLY A 38 19.03 2.48 -16.88
C GLY A 38 18.54 3.34 -15.71
N ARG A 39 18.24 2.73 -14.56
CA ARG A 39 17.83 3.37 -13.30
C ARG A 39 18.70 2.96 -12.12
N GLU A 40 19.96 2.63 -12.39
CA GLU A 40 20.93 2.15 -11.40
C GLU A 40 21.18 3.22 -10.32
N GLU A 41 21.18 4.51 -10.69
CA GLU A 41 21.33 5.62 -9.74
C GLU A 41 20.12 5.74 -8.80
N ASP A 42 18.90 5.58 -9.32
CA ASP A 42 17.68 5.55 -8.51
C ASP A 42 17.74 4.39 -7.51
N LEU A 43 18.14 3.21 -7.97
CA LEU A 43 18.30 2.02 -7.13
C LEU A 43 19.37 2.26 -6.04
N ALA A 44 20.53 2.79 -6.41
CA ALA A 44 21.61 3.08 -5.48
C ALA A 44 21.15 4.06 -4.39
N THR A 45 20.43 5.10 -4.77
CA THR A 45 19.89 6.10 -3.85
C THR A 45 18.84 5.49 -2.91
N ALA A 46 17.91 4.70 -3.44
CA ALA A 46 16.92 3.98 -2.63
C ALA A 46 17.58 3.04 -1.61
N MET A 47 18.58 2.28 -2.03
CA MET A 47 19.34 1.37 -1.15
C MET A 47 20.13 2.12 -0.08
N GLN A 48 20.71 3.28 -0.39
CA GLN A 48 21.38 4.11 0.61
C GLN A 48 20.42 4.60 1.68
N ILE A 49 19.21 5.05 1.30
CA ILE A 49 18.18 5.48 2.25
C ILE A 49 17.74 4.31 3.13
N LEU A 50 17.51 3.14 2.53
CA LEU A 50 17.17 1.91 3.23
C LEU A 50 18.22 1.58 4.31
N VAL A 51 19.48 1.47 3.91
CA VAL A 51 20.60 1.15 4.82
C VAL A 51 20.75 2.21 5.92
N LYS A 52 20.63 3.50 5.58
CA LYS A 52 20.69 4.59 6.57
C LYS A 52 19.58 4.50 7.60
N THR A 53 18.41 3.96 7.25
CA THR A 53 17.26 3.80 8.13
C THR A 53 17.44 2.59 9.03
N ILE A 54 17.62 1.39 8.45
CA ILE A 54 17.64 0.13 9.21
C ILE A 54 18.89 -0.04 10.08
N LYS A 55 19.98 0.69 9.79
CA LYS A 55 21.18 0.66 10.66
C LYS A 55 20.95 1.34 12.01
N ILE A 56 19.90 2.15 12.16
CA ILE A 56 19.59 2.83 13.42
C ILE A 56 18.90 1.82 14.35
N GLN A 57 19.62 1.42 15.39
CA GLN A 57 19.15 0.47 16.40
C GLN A 57 18.84 1.12 17.76
N VAL A 58 19.32 2.35 17.98
CA VAL A 58 19.21 3.10 19.23
C VAL A 58 18.69 4.51 18.92
N PRO A 59 17.74 5.07 19.71
CA PRO A 59 17.16 4.53 20.94
C PRO A 59 16.19 3.36 20.72
N TYR A 60 15.74 3.12 19.49
CA TYR A 60 15.02 1.91 19.12
C TYR A 60 15.28 1.53 17.66
N PRO A 61 15.10 0.26 17.28
CA PRO A 61 15.24 -0.19 15.89
C PRO A 61 14.18 0.44 14.99
N HIS A 62 14.57 1.15 13.93
CA HIS A 62 13.63 1.72 12.96
C HIS A 62 13.28 0.71 11.87
N ASP A 63 12.03 0.72 11.38
CA ASP A 63 11.67 0.13 10.09
C ASP A 63 11.65 1.16 8.97
N THR A 64 11.60 0.67 7.74
CA THR A 64 11.68 1.46 6.51
C THR A 64 10.48 2.38 6.31
N ASN A 65 9.36 2.07 6.96
CA ASN A 65 8.08 2.76 6.90
C ASN A 65 7.84 3.70 8.09
N ASP A 66 8.71 3.71 9.11
CA ASP A 66 8.52 4.45 10.37
C ASP A 66 8.12 5.92 10.15
N ALA A 67 8.78 6.61 9.22
CA ALA A 67 8.52 8.02 8.96
C ALA A 67 7.09 8.27 8.47
N LEU A 68 6.59 7.41 7.56
CA LEU A 68 5.23 7.49 7.05
C LEU A 68 4.21 7.12 8.14
N LEU A 69 4.49 6.07 8.92
CA LEU A 69 3.62 5.67 10.02
C LEU A 69 3.49 6.78 11.08
N LYS A 70 4.60 7.43 11.45
CA LYS A 70 4.57 8.58 12.38
C LYS A 70 3.77 9.76 11.84
N ALA A 71 3.87 10.04 10.53
CA ALA A 71 3.05 11.09 9.92
C ALA A 71 1.55 10.78 10.05
N HIS A 72 1.14 9.52 9.83
CA HIS A 72 -0.23 9.09 10.08
C HIS A 72 -0.61 9.17 11.56
N LEU A 73 0.23 8.67 12.47
CA LEU A 73 -0.02 8.74 13.91
C LEU A 73 -0.24 10.17 14.39
N ASN A 74 0.56 11.13 13.91
CA ASN A 74 0.38 12.55 14.23
C ASN A 74 -1.00 13.05 13.77
N ALA A 75 -1.41 12.75 12.54
CA ALA A 75 -2.71 13.16 12.01
C ALA A 75 -3.88 12.51 12.78
N ILE A 76 -3.78 11.20 13.05
CA ILE A 76 -4.80 10.43 13.77
C ILE A 76 -4.92 10.92 15.22
N GLN A 77 -3.80 11.12 15.91
CA GLN A 77 -3.79 11.63 17.28
C GLN A 77 -4.38 13.05 17.34
N PHE A 78 -4.01 13.92 16.40
CA PHE A 78 -4.58 15.26 16.31
C PHE A 78 -6.09 15.20 16.10
N ALA A 79 -6.56 14.37 15.16
CA ALA A 79 -7.98 14.19 14.92
C ALA A 79 -8.70 13.60 16.15
N LYS A 80 -8.11 12.62 16.85
CA LYS A 80 -8.61 12.06 18.11
C LYS A 80 -8.77 13.14 19.17
N ASN A 81 -7.72 13.91 19.42
CA ASN A 81 -7.69 14.93 20.48
C ASN A 81 -8.72 16.06 20.25
N ASN A 82 -9.14 16.27 19.01
CA ASN A 82 -10.09 17.31 18.63
C ASN A 82 -11.49 16.76 18.28
N ASN A 83 -11.75 15.46 18.48
CA ASN A 83 -12.99 14.79 18.08
C ASN A 83 -13.32 14.92 16.58
N LEU A 84 -12.29 14.88 15.72
CA LEU A 84 -12.39 15.04 14.27
C LEU A 84 -12.12 13.73 13.49
N LEU A 85 -12.05 12.58 14.14
CA LEU A 85 -11.71 11.31 13.46
C LEU A 85 -12.68 10.98 12.32
N GLU A 86 -13.99 11.08 12.55
CA GLU A 86 -15.00 10.83 11.52
C GLU A 86 -14.88 11.80 10.34
N ALA A 87 -14.74 13.10 10.62
CA ALA A 87 -14.53 14.13 9.61
C ALA A 87 -13.22 13.92 8.83
N TYR A 88 -12.16 13.42 9.50
CA TYR A 88 -10.90 13.10 8.85
C TYR A 88 -11.03 11.90 7.90
N VAL A 89 -11.75 10.85 8.30
CA VAL A 89 -12.07 9.71 7.44
C VAL A 89 -12.91 10.15 6.23
N GLU A 90 -13.95 10.96 6.45
CA GLU A 90 -14.78 11.49 5.36
C GLU A 90 -13.95 12.36 4.38
N HIS A 91 -13.08 13.22 4.90
CA HIS A 91 -12.21 14.05 4.09
C HIS A 91 -11.27 13.21 3.20
N ASP A 92 -10.71 12.14 3.74
CA ASP A 92 -9.86 11.22 2.99
C ASP A 92 -10.64 10.47 1.90
N LEU A 93 -11.84 9.97 2.21
CA LEU A 93 -12.75 9.37 1.22
C LEU A 93 -13.06 10.34 0.06
N ASN A 94 -13.38 11.59 0.38
CA ASN A 94 -13.65 12.63 -0.61
C ASN A 94 -12.42 12.95 -1.47
N THR A 95 -11.24 12.95 -0.86
CA THR A 95 -9.98 13.19 -1.57
C THR A 95 -9.63 12.04 -2.52
N MET A 96 -9.98 10.80 -2.15
CA MET A 96 -9.74 9.61 -2.96
C MET A 96 -10.80 9.36 -4.04
N LYS A 97 -11.95 10.02 -3.96
CA LYS A 97 -13.11 9.82 -4.84
C LYS A 97 -12.78 9.76 -6.34
N PRO A 98 -11.96 10.66 -6.94
CA PRO A 98 -11.68 10.57 -8.38
C PRO A 98 -10.97 9.27 -8.80
N LEU A 99 -10.13 8.71 -7.92
CA LEU A 99 -9.45 7.44 -8.17
C LEU A 99 -10.40 6.26 -8.00
N LEU A 100 -11.25 6.32 -6.97
CA LEU A 100 -12.25 5.28 -6.70
C LEU A 100 -13.29 5.20 -7.81
N GLU A 101 -13.75 6.33 -8.34
CA GLU A 101 -14.68 6.39 -9.49
C GLU A 101 -14.04 5.82 -10.77
N ARG A 102 -12.75 6.07 -10.99
CA ARG A 102 -12.03 5.44 -12.10
C ARG A 102 -11.95 3.93 -11.94
N THR A 103 -11.66 3.44 -10.74
CA THR A 103 -11.65 2.00 -10.46
C THR A 103 -13.02 1.38 -10.63
N LYS A 104 -14.08 2.06 -10.16
CA LYS A 104 -15.47 1.67 -10.39
C LYS A 104 -15.77 1.49 -11.88
N ALA A 105 -15.45 2.49 -12.71
CA ALA A 105 -15.68 2.41 -14.15
C ALA A 105 -14.93 1.24 -14.81
N MET A 106 -13.72 0.91 -14.33
CA MET A 106 -12.99 -0.27 -14.80
C MET A 106 -13.70 -1.57 -14.40
N ILE A 107 -14.16 -1.68 -13.15
CA ILE A 107 -14.92 -2.83 -12.65
C ILE A 107 -16.22 -3.00 -13.44
N GLU A 108 -16.96 -1.92 -13.69
CA GLU A 108 -18.22 -1.97 -14.46
C GLU A 108 -17.99 -2.40 -15.91
N ALA A 109 -16.87 -1.98 -16.52
CA ALA A 109 -16.53 -2.34 -17.89
C ALA A 109 -16.08 -3.81 -18.04
N THR A 110 -15.42 -4.38 -17.03
CA THR A 110 -14.85 -5.74 -17.11
C THR A 110 -15.67 -6.80 -16.37
N GLY A 111 -16.50 -6.39 -15.41
CA GLY A 111 -17.14 -7.26 -14.44
C GLY A 111 -16.18 -7.80 -13.36
N ASP A 112 -14.91 -7.40 -13.36
CA ASP A 112 -13.88 -7.96 -12.48
C ASP A 112 -13.76 -7.20 -11.17
N LYS A 113 -14.32 -7.76 -10.09
CA LYS A 113 -14.26 -7.18 -8.74
C LYS A 113 -12.86 -7.25 -8.12
N GLU A 114 -11.96 -8.11 -8.60
CA GLU A 114 -10.59 -8.24 -8.08
C GLU A 114 -9.82 -6.92 -8.24
N LEU A 115 -10.20 -6.09 -9.22
CA LEU A 115 -9.67 -4.76 -9.42
C LEU A 115 -9.81 -3.86 -8.16
N ALA A 116 -10.82 -4.07 -7.32
CA ALA A 116 -10.93 -3.33 -6.06
C ALA A 116 -9.78 -3.65 -5.09
N LEU A 117 -9.31 -4.90 -5.05
CA LEU A 117 -8.17 -5.31 -4.24
C LEU A 117 -6.86 -4.85 -4.88
N VAL A 118 -6.66 -5.12 -6.17
CA VAL A 118 -5.43 -4.78 -6.90
C VAL A 118 -5.16 -3.27 -6.83
N MET A 119 -6.19 -2.43 -7.01
CA MET A 119 -6.03 -0.99 -7.00
C MET A 119 -5.75 -0.42 -5.61
N ASN A 120 -6.23 -1.04 -4.53
CA ASN A 120 -5.92 -0.61 -3.17
C ASN A 120 -4.57 -1.12 -2.65
N PHE A 121 -4.17 -2.34 -3.05
CA PHE A 121 -3.12 -3.08 -2.35
C PHE A 121 -1.90 -3.46 -3.20
N GLU A 122 -1.97 -3.37 -4.53
CA GLU A 122 -0.88 -3.84 -5.40
C GLU A 122 -0.39 -2.81 -6.43
N ARG A 123 -1.28 -1.93 -6.91
CA ARG A 123 -0.93 -0.87 -7.87
C ARG A 123 -0.69 0.49 -7.20
N THR A 124 -0.63 0.48 -5.87
CA THR A 124 -0.54 1.67 -5.04
C THR A 124 0.78 1.67 -4.27
N GLY A 125 1.74 2.45 -4.76
CA GLY A 125 3.09 2.50 -4.18
C GLY A 125 3.10 2.92 -2.70
N CYS A 126 2.16 3.76 -2.26
CA CYS A 126 2.06 4.15 -0.85
C CYS A 126 1.58 3.01 0.06
N PHE A 127 0.89 1.98 -0.47
CA PHE A 127 0.53 0.80 0.30
C PHE A 127 1.80 0.00 0.64
N PHE A 128 2.70 -0.22 -0.32
CA PHE A 128 3.99 -0.89 -0.09
C PHE A 128 4.95 -0.10 0.82
N GLN A 129 4.77 1.21 0.92
CA GLN A 129 5.50 2.04 1.88
C GLN A 129 4.94 1.95 3.30
N MET A 130 3.74 1.39 3.47
CA MET A 130 3.08 1.27 4.77
C MET A 130 3.09 -0.18 5.28
N PHE A 131 2.82 -1.16 4.41
CA PHE A 131 2.71 -2.58 4.74
C PHE A 131 3.86 -3.35 4.10
N LEU A 132 4.65 -4.02 4.93
CA LEU A 132 5.93 -4.62 4.52
C LEU A 132 5.82 -6.09 4.09
N ASP A 133 4.75 -6.78 4.48
CA ASP A 133 4.53 -8.21 4.22
C ASP A 133 3.17 -8.55 3.55
N PRO A 134 2.68 -7.78 2.55
CA PRO A 134 1.41 -8.09 1.94
C PRO A 134 1.45 -9.39 1.13
N HIS A 135 0.44 -10.23 1.36
CA HIS A 135 0.19 -11.46 0.63
C HIS A 135 -1.11 -11.35 -0.17
N ALA A 136 -1.06 -11.80 -1.41
CA ALA A 136 -2.17 -11.73 -2.35
C ALA A 136 -2.64 -13.13 -2.79
N GLU A 137 -3.93 -13.38 -2.61
CA GLU A 137 -4.65 -14.56 -3.07
C GLU A 137 -5.94 -14.11 -3.78
N PRO A 138 -6.50 -14.87 -4.74
CA PRO A 138 -7.74 -14.46 -5.42
C PRO A 138 -8.85 -14.07 -4.43
N GLY A 139 -9.37 -12.84 -4.53
CA GLY A 139 -10.43 -12.34 -3.65
C GLY A 139 -9.99 -11.94 -2.24
N LYS A 140 -8.70 -12.01 -1.91
CA LYS A 140 -8.19 -11.87 -0.53
C LYS A 140 -6.81 -11.23 -0.44
N ARG A 141 -6.61 -10.30 0.51
CA ARG A 141 -5.29 -9.74 0.87
C ARG A 141 -5.05 -9.87 2.37
N THR A 142 -3.86 -10.33 2.75
CA THR A 142 -3.47 -10.49 4.16
C THR A 142 -2.14 -9.80 4.42
N PHE A 143 -2.01 -9.08 5.52
CA PHE A 143 -0.80 -8.34 5.89
C PHE A 143 -0.77 -8.06 7.39
N THR A 144 0.42 -7.79 7.92
CA THR A 144 0.61 -7.38 9.31
C THR A 144 0.25 -5.89 9.45
N PHE A 145 -0.59 -5.56 10.43
CA PHE A 145 -0.94 -4.17 10.72
C PHE A 145 0.32 -3.43 11.24
N PRO A 146 0.64 -2.22 10.73
CA PRO A 146 2.03 -1.77 10.73
C PRO A 146 2.40 -0.93 11.96
N PHE A 147 1.47 -0.66 12.88
CA PHE A 147 1.66 0.39 13.89
C PHE A 147 2.32 -0.10 15.18
N LYS A 148 2.30 -1.40 15.48
CA LYS A 148 2.79 -1.99 16.74
C LYS A 148 4.15 -1.45 17.20
N LYS A 149 5.15 -1.58 16.33
CA LYS A 149 6.53 -1.27 16.66
C LYS A 149 6.74 0.22 16.94
N VAL A 150 6.25 1.07 16.04
CA VAL A 150 6.38 2.52 16.17
C VAL A 150 5.57 3.07 17.33
N LEU A 151 4.37 2.52 17.60
CA LEU A 151 3.57 2.88 18.78
C LEU A 151 4.27 2.50 20.07
N ASN A 152 4.85 1.29 20.16
CA ASN A 152 5.57 0.86 21.36
C ASN A 152 6.74 1.81 21.68
N ALA A 153 7.50 2.21 20.66
CA ALA A 153 8.58 3.19 20.82
C ALA A 153 8.04 4.57 21.24
N ALA A 154 6.99 5.06 20.58
CA ALA A 154 6.47 6.41 20.80
C ALA A 154 5.67 6.56 22.11
N LYS A 155 4.98 5.52 22.56
CA LYS A 155 4.28 5.47 23.86
C LYS A 155 5.25 5.61 25.02
N GLY A 156 6.41 4.96 24.96
CA GLY A 156 7.46 5.09 25.97
C GLY A 156 7.98 6.54 26.13
N LEU A 157 7.81 7.36 25.09
CA LEU A 157 8.17 8.78 25.07
C LEU A 157 6.99 9.72 25.36
N GLY A 158 5.79 9.19 25.58
CA GLY A 158 4.58 9.98 25.81
C GLY A 158 4.07 10.75 24.58
N GLN A 159 4.44 10.33 23.36
CA GLN A 159 4.06 11.04 22.13
C GLN A 159 2.61 10.74 21.68
N PHE A 160 2.16 9.51 21.86
CA PHE A 160 0.83 9.04 21.44
C PHE A 160 0.18 8.18 22.52
N ASP A 161 -1.15 8.23 22.60
CA ASP A 161 -1.96 7.37 23.47
C ASP A 161 -2.84 6.37 22.66
N LEU A 162 -2.65 6.30 21.35
CA LEU A 162 -3.37 5.43 20.42
C LEU A 162 -3.05 3.95 20.62
N THR A 163 -4.05 3.07 20.47
CA THR A 163 -3.88 1.61 20.34
C THR A 163 -3.98 1.17 18.87
N GLU A 164 -3.47 -0.02 18.54
CA GLU A 164 -3.59 -0.54 17.17
C GLU A 164 -5.05 -0.81 16.82
N GLU A 165 -5.82 -1.30 17.78
CA GLU A 165 -7.25 -1.55 17.68
C GLU A 165 -8.01 -0.25 17.39
N GLU A 166 -7.71 0.83 18.12
CA GLU A 166 -8.33 2.14 17.84
C GLU A 166 -7.98 2.65 16.44
N ILE A 167 -6.74 2.49 16.00
CA ILE A 167 -6.32 2.92 14.65
C ILE A 167 -7.03 2.07 13.60
N LEU A 168 -7.12 0.76 13.80
CA LEU A 168 -7.81 -0.15 12.90
C LEU A 168 -9.28 0.23 12.80
N ASP A 169 -9.99 0.32 13.92
CA ASP A 169 -11.44 0.42 13.92
C ASP A 169 -11.95 1.83 13.64
N LYS A 170 -11.25 2.87 14.12
CA LYS A 170 -11.74 4.26 14.00
C LYS A 170 -11.18 4.99 12.79
N TRP A 171 -10.06 4.54 12.22
CA TRP A 171 -9.42 5.21 11.10
C TRP A 171 -9.24 4.30 9.89
N TRP A 172 -8.57 3.16 10.02
CA TRP A 172 -8.18 2.38 8.84
C TRP A 172 -9.35 1.65 8.19
N ARG A 173 -10.06 0.82 8.96
CA ARG A 173 -11.20 0.01 8.51
C ARG A 173 -12.31 0.86 7.85
N PRO A 174 -12.81 1.96 8.44
CA PRO A 174 -13.87 2.74 7.81
C PRO A 174 -13.44 3.38 6.48
N ARG A 175 -12.16 3.75 6.33
CA ARG A 175 -11.63 4.24 5.04
C ARG A 175 -11.70 3.18 3.96
N TYR A 176 -11.16 1.98 4.23
CA TYR A 176 -11.11 0.94 3.21
C TYR A 176 -12.48 0.32 2.90
N LEU A 177 -13.38 0.23 3.89
CA LEU A 177 -14.79 -0.11 3.63
C LEU A 177 -15.47 0.96 2.76
N GLY A 178 -15.21 2.24 3.05
CA GLY A 178 -15.70 3.35 2.24
C GLY A 178 -15.16 3.33 0.81
N TYR A 179 -13.88 2.98 0.62
CA TYR A 179 -13.27 2.78 -0.69
C TYR A 179 -13.96 1.66 -1.46
N GLY A 180 -14.16 0.49 -0.84
CA GLY A 180 -14.89 -0.63 -1.42
C GLY A 180 -16.27 -0.20 -1.91
N LYS A 181 -17.06 0.42 -1.02
CA LYS A 181 -18.39 0.93 -1.32
C LYS A 181 -18.38 1.93 -2.49
N ALA A 182 -17.45 2.87 -2.51
CA ALA A 182 -17.31 3.84 -3.61
C ALA A 182 -17.00 3.18 -4.96
N MET A 183 -16.28 2.06 -4.95
CA MET A 183 -15.99 1.25 -6.14
C MET A 183 -17.11 0.29 -6.54
N GLY A 184 -18.18 0.18 -5.74
CA GLY A 184 -19.25 -0.79 -5.96
C GLY A 184 -18.90 -2.24 -5.56
N VAL A 185 -17.89 -2.42 -4.69
CA VAL A 185 -17.45 -3.74 -4.21
C VAL A 185 -17.56 -3.78 -2.69
N GLU A 186 -18.32 -4.73 -2.17
CA GLU A 186 -18.40 -4.96 -0.74
C GLU A 186 -17.13 -5.67 -0.26
N LEU A 187 -16.46 -5.06 0.72
CA LEU A 187 -15.26 -5.60 1.34
C LEU A 187 -15.57 -6.04 2.77
N LYS A 188 -14.98 -7.15 3.18
CA LYS A 188 -14.94 -7.63 4.57
C LYS A 188 -13.51 -7.46 5.07
N ILE A 189 -13.36 -6.86 6.24
CA ILE A 189 -12.06 -6.67 6.90
C ILE A 189 -12.13 -7.41 8.23
N SER A 190 -11.19 -8.31 8.49
CA SER A 190 -11.12 -9.06 9.75
C SER A 190 -10.68 -8.17 10.92
N ASP A 191 -10.86 -8.65 12.13
CA ASP A 191 -10.08 -8.14 13.26
C ASP A 191 -8.60 -8.56 13.13
N MET A 192 -7.73 -7.93 13.92
CA MET A 192 -6.36 -8.40 14.06
C MET A 192 -6.32 -9.74 14.76
N ASP A 193 -5.58 -10.69 14.19
CA ASP A 193 -5.27 -11.95 14.88
C ASP A 193 -4.19 -11.74 15.96
N GLU A 194 -3.83 -12.84 16.64
CA GLU A 194 -2.78 -12.86 17.68
C GLU A 194 -1.39 -12.41 17.19
N ASN A 195 -1.15 -12.48 15.87
CA ASN A 195 0.08 -12.05 15.23
C ASN A 195 -0.01 -10.61 14.68
N GLY A 196 -1.13 -9.93 14.89
CA GLY A 196 -1.40 -8.59 14.36
C GLY A 196 -1.69 -8.58 12.87
N LYS A 197 -2.04 -9.71 12.26
CA LYS A 197 -2.42 -9.79 10.85
C LYS A 197 -3.89 -9.43 10.66
N ILE A 198 -4.15 -8.75 9.56
CA ILE A 198 -5.50 -8.46 9.09
C ILE A 198 -5.71 -9.03 7.69
N THR A 199 -6.95 -9.37 7.39
CA THR A 199 -7.40 -9.89 6.11
C THR A 199 -8.48 -8.98 5.53
N VAL A 200 -8.35 -8.66 4.25
CA VAL A 200 -9.36 -7.96 3.44
C VAL A 200 -9.85 -8.90 2.35
N GLU A 201 -11.15 -9.15 2.29
CA GLU A 201 -11.78 -10.06 1.33
C GLU A 201 -12.94 -9.38 0.60
N ILE A 202 -13.18 -9.78 -0.65
CA ILE A 202 -14.42 -9.42 -1.35
C ILE A 202 -15.57 -10.27 -0.79
N ALA A 203 -16.70 -9.63 -0.47
CA ALA A 203 -17.82 -10.25 0.22
C ALA A 203 -18.62 -11.27 -0.60
#